data_AF-A0A4Y9ZI61-F1
#
_entry.id   AF-A0A4Y9ZI61-F1
#
_cell.length_a   1.000
_cell.length_b   1.000
_cell.length_c   1.000
_cell.angle_alpha   90.00
_cell.angle_beta   90.00
_cell.angle_gamma   90.00
#
_symmetry.space_group_name_H-M   'P 1'
#
loop_
_entity.id
_entity.type
_entity.pdbx_description
1 polymer ?
#
loop_
_entity_poly.entity_id
_entity_poly.type
_entity_poly.pdbx_seq_one_letter_code
_entity_poly.pdbx_strand_id
1 'polypeptide(L)'
;KKRVWIASGVVDLFDASTNTAEGETGKGKWAPPDAEDVALALVQAMEEEFEVLLEDDSVDAVAADVVRLWAAASEEGRWGEGEVLVGEWEERVERIKGKEVDVRIVDETGGEDGSGGEWESEDGEGGEKEAPMLVDAEKKDEDPQGPVVDEDGFTMVQKKGRGRR
;
A
#
# COMPACT_ATOMS: atom_id res chain seq x y z
N LYS A 1 15.64 -1.33 7.14
CA LYS A 1 16.01 -0.89 8.52
C LYS A 1 14.87 -0.10 9.17
N LYS A 2 14.46 1.07 8.64
CA LYS A 2 13.35 1.86 9.20
C LYS A 2 11.99 1.12 9.29
N ARG A 3 11.63 0.33 8.27
CA ARG A 3 10.41 -0.52 8.28
C ARG A 3 10.32 -1.45 9.50
N VAL A 4 11.43 -2.11 9.84
CA VAL A 4 11.51 -3.03 10.99
C VAL A 4 11.48 -2.25 12.31
N TRP A 5 12.03 -1.04 12.33
CA TRP A 5 11.98 -0.17 13.50
C TRP A 5 10.55 0.25 13.85
N ILE A 6 9.74 0.68 12.87
CA ILE A 6 8.31 0.98 13.11
C ILE A 6 7.59 -0.27 13.63
N ALA A 7 7.79 -1.42 12.98
CA ALA A 7 7.16 -2.66 13.41
C ALA A 7 7.53 -3.04 14.86
N SER A 8 8.79 -2.85 15.25
CA SER A 8 9.24 -3.04 16.64
C SER A 8 8.53 -2.10 17.60
N GLY A 9 8.43 -0.80 17.27
CA GLY A 9 7.75 0.17 18.14
C GLY A 9 6.26 -0.14 18.33
N VAL A 10 5.60 -0.65 17.28
CA VAL A 10 4.21 -1.13 17.38
C VAL A 10 4.15 -2.35 18.31
N VAL A 11 5.04 -3.33 18.17
CA VAL A 11 5.08 -4.49 19.09
C VAL A 11 5.33 -4.07 20.53
N ASP A 12 6.27 -3.15 20.76
CA ASP A 12 6.58 -2.61 22.08
C ASP A 12 5.36 -1.92 22.72
N LEU A 13 4.49 -1.29 21.94
CA LEU A 13 3.23 -0.70 22.42
C LEU A 13 2.29 -1.77 22.99
N PHE A 14 2.14 -2.90 22.28
CA PHE A 14 1.34 -4.03 22.76
C PHE A 14 2.00 -4.74 23.95
N ASP A 15 3.32 -4.94 23.93
CA ASP A 15 4.06 -5.59 25.03
C ASP A 15 4.06 -4.72 26.29
N ALA A 16 4.19 -3.40 26.16
CA ALA A 16 4.05 -2.48 27.27
C ALA A 16 2.64 -2.59 27.89
N SER A 17 1.61 -2.81 27.07
CA SER A 17 0.22 -3.05 27.50
C SER A 17 -0.07 -4.46 28.00
N THR A 18 0.91 -5.35 28.05
CA THR A 18 0.78 -6.68 28.68
C THR A 18 1.70 -6.86 29.89
N ASN A 19 2.86 -6.18 29.91
CA ASN A 19 3.86 -6.29 30.99
C ASN A 19 3.57 -5.44 32.24
N THR A 20 2.89 -4.29 32.15
CA THR A 20 2.49 -3.52 33.35
C THR A 20 1.37 -4.19 34.16
N ALA A 21 0.89 -5.36 33.75
CA ALA A 21 -0.09 -6.18 34.46
C ALA A 21 0.40 -6.70 35.84
N GLU A 22 1.71 -6.77 36.09
CA GLU A 22 2.25 -7.36 37.32
C GLU A 22 2.67 -6.33 38.41
N GLY A 23 2.49 -5.02 38.16
CA GLY A 23 3.21 -3.99 38.90
C GLY A 23 2.42 -3.07 39.85
N GLU A 24 1.45 -2.29 39.37
CA GLU A 24 1.03 -1.10 40.10
C GLU A 24 -0.48 -0.83 40.09
N THR A 25 -1.01 -0.69 41.30
CA THR A 25 -2.40 -0.44 41.61
C THR A 25 -2.83 0.97 41.23
N GLY A 26 -3.81 1.09 40.33
CA GLY A 26 -4.83 2.14 40.41
C GLY A 26 -4.89 3.17 39.27
N LYS A 27 -5.99 3.07 38.51
CA LYS A 27 -6.55 4.02 37.53
C LYS A 27 -6.03 3.90 36.08
N GLY A 28 -6.75 3.08 35.33
CA GLY A 28 -6.71 3.04 33.87
C GLY A 28 -7.26 1.70 33.44
N LYS A 29 -8.24 1.68 32.54
CA LYS A 29 -8.78 0.45 31.99
C LYS A 29 -7.67 -0.23 31.19
N TRP A 30 -7.02 -1.22 31.80
CA TRP A 30 -5.98 -2.01 31.16
C TRP A 30 -6.62 -2.85 30.05
N ALA A 31 -6.43 -2.41 28.83
CA ALA A 31 -6.83 -3.08 27.61
C ALA A 31 -5.65 -2.97 26.63
N PRO A 32 -5.48 -3.95 25.72
CA PRO A 32 -4.54 -3.78 24.62
C PRO A 32 -4.84 -2.44 23.90
N PRO A 33 -3.82 -1.78 23.34
CA PRO A 33 -3.99 -0.53 22.62
C PRO A 33 -5.06 -0.70 21.55
N ASP A 34 -5.93 0.30 21.44
CA ASP A 34 -6.95 0.30 20.41
C ASP A 34 -6.40 0.86 19.09
N ALA A 35 -7.26 0.94 18.07
CA ALA A 35 -6.82 1.39 16.74
C ALA A 35 -6.39 2.87 16.75
N GLU A 36 -6.95 3.71 17.63
CA GLU A 36 -6.57 5.12 17.72
C GLU A 36 -5.16 5.25 18.34
N ASP A 37 -4.86 4.43 19.36
CA ASP A 37 -3.53 4.38 19.97
C ASP A 37 -2.45 3.94 18.95
N VAL A 38 -2.73 2.88 18.17
CA VAL A 38 -1.81 2.39 17.14
C VAL A 38 -1.65 3.40 16.01
N ALA A 39 -2.74 4.05 15.58
CA ALA A 39 -2.69 5.05 14.52
C ALA A 39 -1.84 6.26 14.93
N LEU A 40 -2.01 6.75 16.16
CA LEU A 40 -1.22 7.85 16.69
C LEU A 40 0.28 7.50 16.72
N ALA A 41 0.63 6.28 17.15
CA ALA A 41 2.01 5.81 17.16
C ALA A 41 2.62 5.76 15.75
N LEU A 42 1.85 5.32 14.75
CA LEU A 42 2.28 5.30 13.35
C LEU A 42 2.47 6.71 12.78
N VAL A 43 1.56 7.64 13.05
CA VAL A 43 1.70 9.05 12.63
C VAL A 43 2.95 9.69 13.24
N GLN A 44 3.16 9.52 14.54
CA GLN A 44 4.35 10.03 15.22
C GLN A 44 5.63 9.44 14.64
N ALA A 45 5.66 8.13 14.38
CA ALA A 45 6.80 7.49 13.76
C ALA A 45 7.08 8.04 12.35
N MET A 46 6.04 8.36 11.57
CA MET A 46 6.18 8.96 10.23
C MET A 46 6.68 10.41 10.30
N GLU A 47 6.23 11.18 11.29
CA GLU A 47 6.71 12.55 11.51
C GLU A 47 8.16 12.57 11.98
N GLU A 48 8.52 11.75 12.97
CA GLU A 48 9.86 11.77 13.59
C GLU A 48 10.94 11.12 12.72
N GLU A 49 10.66 9.97 12.11
CA GLU A 49 11.66 9.19 11.37
C GLU A 49 11.70 9.52 9.87
N PHE A 50 10.61 10.07 9.33
CA PHE A 50 10.50 10.39 7.90
C PHE A 50 10.22 11.87 7.61
N GLU A 51 9.93 12.70 8.62
CA GLU A 51 9.53 14.10 8.43
C GLU A 51 8.30 14.23 7.50
N VAL A 52 7.42 13.21 7.52
CA VAL A 52 6.22 13.13 6.68
C VAL A 52 4.96 13.32 7.51
N LEU A 53 4.14 14.29 7.09
CA LEU A 53 2.78 14.46 7.57
C LEU A 53 1.82 13.68 6.68
N LEU A 54 1.01 12.80 7.28
CA LEU A 54 -0.02 12.04 6.59
C LEU A 54 -1.37 12.73 6.75
N GLU A 55 -2.04 13.01 5.63
CA GLU A 55 -3.33 13.73 5.59
C GLU A 55 -4.46 12.89 4.95
N ASP A 56 -4.18 11.64 4.59
CA ASP A 56 -5.07 10.77 3.82
C ASP A 56 -5.82 9.72 4.66
N ASP A 57 -5.70 9.80 5.99
CA ASP A 57 -6.26 8.85 6.97
C ASP A 57 -5.88 7.37 6.70
N SER A 58 -4.85 7.12 5.89
CA SER A 58 -4.42 5.76 5.53
C SER A 58 -3.94 4.94 6.74
N VAL A 59 -3.47 5.65 7.77
CA VAL A 59 -2.99 5.07 9.01
C VAL A 59 -4.10 4.34 9.77
N ASP A 60 -5.33 4.82 9.72
CA ASP A 60 -6.46 4.25 10.45
C ASP A 60 -6.76 2.82 9.98
N ALA A 61 -6.70 2.60 8.66
CA ALA A 61 -6.91 1.28 8.07
C ALA A 61 -5.81 0.29 8.51
N VAL A 62 -4.55 0.74 8.51
CA VAL A 62 -3.41 -0.07 8.96
C VAL A 62 -3.52 -0.39 10.44
N ALA A 63 -3.87 0.59 11.27
CA ALA A 63 -4.05 0.41 12.71
C ALA A 63 -5.16 -0.59 13.04
N ALA A 64 -6.31 -0.50 12.35
CA ALA A 64 -7.40 -1.45 12.51
C ALA A 64 -6.98 -2.90 12.16
N ASP A 65 -6.19 -3.07 11.09
CA ASP A 65 -5.68 -4.38 10.70
C ASP A 65 -4.67 -4.94 11.71
N VAL A 66 -3.80 -4.10 12.28
CA VAL A 66 -2.85 -4.50 13.32
C VAL A 66 -3.58 -4.97 14.58
N VAL A 67 -4.56 -4.21 15.07
CA VAL A 67 -5.34 -4.59 16.26
C VAL A 67 -6.12 -5.87 16.02
N ARG A 68 -6.69 -6.04 14.81
CA ARG A 68 -7.38 -7.27 14.41
C ARG A 68 -6.44 -8.47 14.40
N LEU A 69 -5.23 -8.31 13.88
CA LEU A 69 -4.22 -9.36 13.85
C LEU A 69 -3.77 -9.72 15.26
N TRP A 70 -3.50 -8.74 16.11
CA TRP A 70 -3.16 -8.94 17.51
C TRP A 70 -4.25 -9.73 18.24
N ALA A 71 -5.51 -9.33 18.12
CA ALA A 71 -6.63 -10.04 18.75
C ALA A 71 -6.72 -11.51 18.30
N ALA A 72 -6.52 -11.78 17.00
CA ALA A 72 -6.52 -13.14 16.47
C ALA A 72 -5.32 -13.98 16.95
N ALA A 73 -4.16 -13.36 17.12
CA ALA A 73 -2.93 -14.04 17.56
C ALA A 73 -2.87 -14.24 19.09
N SER A 74 -3.40 -13.31 19.88
CA SER A 74 -3.29 -13.33 21.35
C SER A 74 -4.44 -14.06 22.05
N GLU A 75 -5.58 -14.27 21.40
CA GLU A 75 -6.73 -14.96 22.00
C GLU A 75 -6.57 -16.49 21.91
N GLU A 76 -6.71 -17.18 23.05
CA GLU A 76 -6.56 -18.62 23.14
C GLU A 76 -7.56 -19.36 22.22
N GLY A 77 -7.06 -20.26 21.38
CA GLY A 77 -7.88 -21.01 20.42
C GLY A 77 -8.15 -20.30 19.09
N ARG A 78 -7.70 -19.05 18.90
CA ARG A 78 -7.81 -18.32 17.63
C ARG A 78 -6.50 -18.19 16.87
N TRP A 79 -5.42 -18.80 17.37
CA TRP A 79 -4.10 -18.82 16.72
C TRP A 79 -4.16 -19.21 15.23
N GLY A 80 -4.99 -20.19 14.87
CA GLY A 80 -5.19 -20.58 13.47
C GLY A 80 -5.80 -19.49 12.58
N GLU A 81 -6.64 -18.61 13.13
CA GLU A 81 -7.14 -17.42 12.40
C GLU A 81 -6.01 -16.41 12.19
N GLY A 82 -5.15 -16.22 13.20
CA GLY A 82 -3.96 -15.38 13.10
C GLY A 82 -3.01 -15.86 11.99
N GLU A 83 -2.70 -17.16 11.94
CA GLU A 83 -1.86 -17.74 10.88
C GLU A 83 -2.44 -17.53 9.48
N VAL A 84 -3.76 -17.67 9.31
CA VAL A 84 -4.43 -17.40 8.04
C VAL A 84 -4.28 -15.94 7.65
N LEU A 85 -4.52 -15.01 8.58
CA LEU A 85 -4.38 -13.58 8.32
C LEU A 85 -2.95 -13.20 7.91
N VAL A 86 -1.94 -13.73 8.61
CA VAL A 86 -0.53 -13.52 8.25
C VAL A 86 -0.25 -14.08 6.84
N GLY A 87 -0.71 -15.29 6.55
CA GLY A 87 -0.52 -15.91 5.24
C GLY A 87 -1.14 -15.09 4.09
N GLU A 88 -2.32 -14.50 4.29
CA GLU A 88 -2.90 -13.61 3.29
C GLU A 88 -2.07 -12.33 3.07
N TRP A 89 -1.47 -11.79 4.13
CA TRP A 89 -0.57 -10.63 4.02
C TRP A 89 0.73 -10.99 3.31
N GLU A 90 1.32 -12.13 3.61
CA GLU A 90 2.50 -12.64 2.89
C GLU A 90 2.21 -12.83 1.40
N GLU A 91 1.06 -13.41 1.04
CA GLU A 91 0.64 -13.54 -0.35
C GLU A 91 0.44 -12.19 -1.03
N ARG A 92 -0.14 -11.21 -0.32
CA ARG A 92 -0.26 -9.83 -0.82
C ARG A 92 1.10 -9.21 -1.07
N VAL A 93 2.06 -9.37 -0.14
CA VAL A 93 3.43 -8.88 -0.27
C VAL A 93 4.12 -9.51 -1.49
N GLU A 94 4.03 -10.83 -1.67
CA GLU A 94 4.62 -11.51 -2.83
C GLU A 94 4.00 -11.04 -4.14
N ARG A 95 2.69 -10.74 -4.16
CA ARG A 95 2.01 -10.23 -5.36
C ARG A 95 2.44 -8.81 -5.76
N ILE A 96 2.89 -8.00 -4.81
CA ILE A 96 3.33 -6.62 -5.04
C ILE A 96 4.86 -6.51 -5.11
N LYS A 97 5.60 -7.55 -4.70
CA LYS A 97 7.06 -7.61 -4.79
C LYS A 97 7.50 -7.38 -6.23
N GLY A 98 8.37 -6.39 -6.43
CA GLY A 98 8.88 -6.02 -7.75
C GLY A 98 7.92 -5.19 -8.63
N LYS A 99 6.76 -4.77 -8.12
CA LYS A 99 5.89 -3.80 -8.80
C LYS A 99 6.20 -2.38 -8.32
N GLU A 100 6.40 -1.46 -9.26
CA GLU A 100 6.48 -0.04 -8.94
C GLU A 100 5.10 0.46 -8.47
N VAL A 101 5.10 1.14 -7.33
CA VAL A 101 3.92 1.84 -6.84
C VAL A 101 3.89 3.20 -7.51
N ASP A 102 2.80 3.53 -8.21
CA ASP A 102 2.60 4.83 -8.80
C ASP A 102 2.39 5.87 -7.70
N VAL A 103 3.43 6.67 -7.43
CA VAL A 103 3.40 7.73 -6.43
C VAL A 103 3.37 9.07 -7.15
N ARG A 104 2.29 9.82 -6.96
CA ARG A 104 2.20 11.19 -7.48
C ARG A 104 2.85 12.15 -6.49
N ILE A 105 4.08 12.57 -6.80
CA ILE A 105 4.77 13.61 -6.03
C ILE A 105 4.21 14.97 -6.48
N VAL A 106 3.54 15.67 -5.57
CA VAL A 106 3.09 17.05 -5.79
C VAL A 106 4.04 17.95 -5.00
N ASP A 107 4.98 18.57 -5.69
CA ASP A 107 5.82 19.59 -5.08
C ASP A 107 5.03 20.90 -4.93
N GLU A 108 5.06 21.52 -3.75
CA GLU A 108 4.36 22.78 -3.46
C GLU A 108 4.84 23.96 -4.34
N THR A 109 5.96 23.81 -5.07
CA THR A 109 6.45 24.80 -6.05
C THR A 109 5.99 24.57 -7.50
N GLY A 110 5.09 23.62 -7.75
CA GLY A 110 4.39 23.51 -9.05
C GLY A 110 5.26 23.04 -10.21
N GLY A 111 6.32 22.27 -9.93
CA GLY A 111 7.06 21.51 -10.94
C GLY A 111 6.59 20.06 -10.97
N GLU A 112 5.92 19.64 -12.05
CA GLU A 112 5.83 18.22 -12.41
C GLU A 112 7.23 17.75 -12.82
N ASP A 113 8.06 17.35 -11.85
CA ASP A 113 9.23 16.51 -12.12
C ASP A 113 8.84 15.06 -11.86
N GLY A 114 8.46 14.38 -12.93
CA GLY A 114 8.29 12.93 -12.96
C GLY A 114 9.65 12.25 -12.82
N SER A 115 10.15 12.16 -11.60
CA SER A 115 11.26 11.29 -11.24
C SER A 115 10.72 10.10 -10.47
N GLY A 116 10.44 9.02 -11.19
CA GLY A 116 10.16 7.71 -10.61
C GLY A 116 11.33 7.30 -9.72
N GLY A 117 11.11 7.36 -8.41
CA GLY A 117 12.08 6.91 -7.42
C GLY A 117 12.30 5.41 -7.59
N GLU A 118 13.48 5.05 -8.06
CA GLU A 118 13.97 3.67 -8.14
C GLU A 118 14.01 3.08 -6.73
N TRP A 119 12.98 2.32 -6.37
CA TRP A 119 12.97 1.52 -5.15
C TRP A 119 13.90 0.32 -5.38
N GLU A 120 15.20 0.47 -5.10
CA GLU A 120 16.16 -0.65 -5.13
C GLU A 120 15.73 -1.73 -4.12
N SER A 121 15.08 -2.76 -4.64
CA SER A 121 14.79 -3.99 -3.92
C SER A 121 16.00 -4.91 -4.07
N GLU A 122 17.04 -4.66 -3.28
CA GLU A 122 18.20 -5.55 -3.15
C GLU A 122 17.81 -6.80 -2.34
N ASP A 123 17.21 -7.76 -3.02
CA ASP A 123 17.13 -9.17 -2.61
C ASP A 123 17.19 -10.03 -3.86
N GLY A 124 18.41 -10.31 -4.31
CA GLY A 124 18.69 -11.19 -5.42
C GLY A 124 19.02 -12.59 -4.93
N GLU A 125 18.13 -13.55 -5.15
CA GLU A 125 18.48 -14.94 -5.41
C GLU A 125 17.53 -15.54 -6.46
N GLY A 126 18.12 -16.27 -7.40
CA GLY A 126 17.56 -16.57 -8.71
C GLY A 126 16.45 -17.61 -8.75
N GLY A 127 15.55 -17.42 -9.71
CA GLY A 127 14.56 -18.40 -10.15
C GLY A 127 14.18 -18.11 -11.60
N GLU A 128 14.79 -18.86 -12.52
CA GLU A 128 14.74 -18.64 -13.96
C GLU A 128 13.37 -19.00 -14.58
N LYS A 129 12.96 -18.21 -15.59
CA LYS A 129 12.00 -18.55 -16.70
C LYS A 129 10.54 -18.64 -16.24
N GLU A 130 9.59 -17.87 -16.77
CA GLU A 130 9.17 -17.81 -18.17
C GLU A 130 8.19 -16.62 -18.31
N ALA A 131 8.54 -15.59 -19.07
CA ALA A 131 7.62 -14.47 -19.31
C ALA A 131 6.41 -14.98 -20.12
N PRO A 132 5.15 -14.67 -19.74
CA PRO A 132 4.01 -15.08 -20.52
C PRO A 132 4.08 -14.44 -21.91
N MET A 133 4.20 -15.27 -22.95
CA MET A 133 4.18 -14.82 -24.34
C MET A 133 2.88 -14.09 -24.64
N LEU A 134 3.01 -12.88 -25.18
CA LEU A 134 1.92 -12.10 -25.74
C LEU A 134 1.24 -12.92 -26.84
N VAL A 135 0.02 -13.38 -26.57
CA VAL A 135 -0.83 -14.03 -27.57
C VAL A 135 -1.05 -13.05 -28.73
N ASP A 136 -0.61 -13.44 -29.93
CA ASP A 136 -0.89 -12.72 -31.17
C ASP A 136 -2.40 -12.62 -31.35
N ALA A 137 -2.95 -11.43 -31.07
CA ALA A 137 -4.33 -11.13 -31.36
C ALA A 137 -4.53 -11.20 -32.87
N GLU A 138 -5.33 -12.20 -33.26
CA GLU A 138 -5.84 -12.45 -34.59
C GLU A 138 -6.16 -11.15 -35.34
N LYS A 139 -5.56 -11.00 -36.52
CA LYS A 139 -5.73 -9.89 -37.45
C LYS A 139 -7.22 -9.55 -37.60
N LYS A 140 -7.58 -8.35 -37.12
CA LYS A 140 -8.64 -7.56 -37.74
C LYS A 140 -7.97 -6.33 -38.33
N ASP A 141 -7.76 -6.40 -39.64
CA ASP A 141 -7.67 -5.24 -40.51
C ASP A 141 -8.72 -4.22 -40.07
N GLU A 142 -8.32 -3.02 -39.66
CA GLU A 142 -8.87 -1.69 -40.01
C GLU A 142 -7.92 -0.66 -39.35
N ASP A 143 -6.96 -0.11 -40.08
CA ASP A 143 -6.19 1.07 -39.64
C ASP A 143 -7.17 2.18 -39.22
N PRO A 144 -7.23 2.62 -37.95
CA PRO A 144 -7.88 3.87 -37.65
C PRO A 144 -6.95 4.96 -38.15
N GLN A 145 -7.26 5.50 -39.34
CA GLN A 145 -6.64 6.71 -39.88
C GLN A 145 -6.51 7.73 -38.74
N GLY A 146 -5.26 8.18 -38.50
CA GLY A 146 -4.96 9.17 -37.47
C GLY A 146 -5.84 10.43 -37.61
N PRO A 147 -5.91 11.26 -36.56
CA PRO A 147 -6.76 12.44 -36.56
C PRO A 147 -6.42 13.33 -37.76
N VAL A 148 -7.41 13.61 -38.59
CA VAL A 148 -7.25 14.52 -39.73
C VAL A 148 -7.04 15.93 -39.18
N VAL A 149 -5.84 16.47 -39.39
CA VAL A 149 -5.43 17.80 -38.97
C VAL A 149 -5.59 18.75 -40.16
N ASP A 150 -6.28 19.87 -39.96
CA ASP A 150 -6.44 20.91 -41.00
C ASP A 150 -5.16 21.76 -41.15
N GLU A 151 -5.08 22.62 -42.17
CA GLU A 151 -3.94 23.52 -42.44
C GLU A 151 -3.64 24.48 -41.27
N ASP A 152 -4.59 24.68 -40.36
CA ASP A 152 -4.46 25.46 -39.12
C ASP A 152 -3.98 24.63 -37.90
N GLY A 153 -3.68 23.33 -38.05
CA GLY A 153 -3.14 22.49 -36.98
C GLY A 153 -4.17 21.97 -35.97
N PHE A 154 -5.47 22.16 -36.21
CA PHE A 154 -6.54 21.64 -35.35
C PHE A 154 -7.03 20.26 -35.81
N THR A 155 -7.29 19.37 -34.86
CA THR A 155 -7.84 18.02 -35.12
C THR A 155 -9.34 18.07 -35.37
N MET A 156 -9.81 17.59 -36.54
CA MET A 156 -11.24 17.57 -36.86
C MET A 156 -11.99 16.47 -36.10
N VAL A 157 -13.09 16.85 -35.44
CA VAL A 157 -14.01 15.90 -34.79
C VAL A 157 -14.90 15.25 -35.85
N GLN A 158 -14.65 13.99 -36.19
CA GLN A 158 -15.50 13.26 -37.13
C GLN A 158 -16.84 12.88 -36.47
N LYS A 159 -17.95 13.35 -37.05
CA LYS A 159 -19.31 12.99 -36.59
C LYS A 159 -19.63 11.56 -37.00
N LYS A 160 -19.76 10.67 -36.01
CA LYS A 160 -20.22 9.29 -36.17
C LYS A 160 -21.62 9.26 -36.80
N GLY A 161 -21.72 8.73 -38.02
CA GLY A 161 -22.95 8.68 -38.79
C GLY A 161 -24.07 7.90 -38.07
N ARG A 162 -25.23 8.54 -37.93
CA ARG A 162 -26.46 7.94 -37.41
C ARG A 162 -27.05 7.03 -38.50
N GLY A 163 -26.71 5.74 -38.45
CA GLY A 163 -27.29 4.70 -39.30
C GLY A 163 -28.80 4.66 -39.17
N ARG A 164 -29.49 4.77 -40.30
CA ARG A 164 -30.93 4.91 -40.46
C ARG A 164 -31.40 3.75 -41.34
N ARG A 165 -32.18 2.84 -40.73
CA ARG A 165 -32.99 1.75 -41.31
C ARG A 165 -32.25 0.56 -41.90
#